data_AF-A0A3C0GKB5-F1
#
_entry.id   AF-A0A3C0GKB5-F1
#
_cell.length_a   1.000
_cell.length_b   1.000
_cell.length_c   1.000
_cell.angle_alpha   90.00
_cell.angle_beta   90.00
_cell.angle_gamma   90.00
#
_symmetry.space_group_name_H-M   'P 1'
#
loop_
_entity.id
_entity.type
_entity.pdbx_description
1 polymer ?
#
loop_
_entity_poly.entity_id
_entity_poly.type
_entity_poly.pdbx_seq_one_letter_code
_entity_poly.pdbx_strand_id
1 'polypeptide(L)' 'SKILQGVETLTNNVATTLGPKGRNVILQEKGKRPIITKDGVTVAKFVEFDDHFMNAGAQVIKQAAE' A
#
# COMPACT_ATOMS: atom_id res chain seq x y z
N SER A 1 13.83 -8.19 -9.72
CA SER A 1 13.88 -8.80 -8.38
C SER A 1 12.47 -8.80 -7.80
N LYS A 2 12.00 -9.90 -7.20
CA LYS A 2 10.67 -9.97 -6.58
C LYS A 2 10.52 -8.95 -5.43
N ILE A 3 11.60 -8.70 -4.69
CA ILE A 3 11.63 -7.68 -3.63
C ILE A 3 11.32 -6.29 -4.19
N LEU A 4 11.98 -5.91 -5.29
CA LEU A 4 11.78 -4.61 -5.94
C LEU A 4 10.33 -4.46 -6.43
N GLN A 5 9.74 -5.52 -6.99
CA GLN A 5 8.35 -5.50 -7.43
C GLN A 5 7.37 -5.26 -6.27
N GLY A 6 7.62 -5.85 -5.10
CA GLY A 6 6.81 -5.60 -3.90
C GLY A 6 6.89 -4.14 -3.45
N VAL A 7 8.11 -3.58 -3.44
CA VAL A 7 8.35 -2.16 -3.12
C VAL A 7 7.67 -1.22 -4.11
N GLU A 8 7.85 -1.46 -5.41
CA GLU A 8 7.26 -0.63 -6.47
C GLU A 8 5.73 -0.68 -6.40
N THR A 9 5.14 -1.85 -6.17
CA THR A 9 3.69 -2.01 -6.09
C THR A 9 3.12 -1.25 -4.88
N LEU A 10 3.75 -1.37 -3.71
CA LEU A 10 3.37 -0.59 -2.53
C LEU A 10 3.48 0.92 -2.80
N THR A 11 4.62 1.35 -3.35
CA THR A 11 4.92 2.77 -3.60
C THR A 11 3.94 3.37 -4.59
N ASN A 12 3.61 2.66 -5.68
CA ASN A 12 2.65 3.14 -6.68
C ASN A 12 1.25 3.36 -6.07
N ASN A 13 0.80 2.44 -5.21
CA ASN A 13 -0.50 2.57 -4.55
C ASN A 13 -0.53 3.78 -3.60
N VAL A 14 0.50 3.95 -2.79
CA VAL A 14 0.58 5.06 -1.81
C VAL A 14 0.81 6.40 -2.53
N ALA A 15 1.65 6.46 -3.55
CA ALA A 15 1.99 7.68 -4.27
C ALA A 15 0.77 8.40 -4.84
N THR A 16 -0.29 7.66 -5.22
CA THR A 16 -1.53 8.27 -5.71
C THR A 16 -2.26 9.12 -4.67
N THR A 17 -2.00 8.90 -3.38
CA THR A 17 -2.61 9.62 -2.26
C THR A 17 -1.81 10.84 -1.81
N LEU A 18 -0.60 11.04 -2.34
CA LEU A 18 0.29 12.11 -1.88
C LEU A 18 -0.15 13.51 -2.32
N GLY A 19 0.02 14.47 -1.40
CA GLY A 19 -0.21 15.88 -1.64
C GLY A 19 -1.68 16.31 -1.60
N PRO A 20 -1.95 17.63 -1.68
CA PRO A 20 -3.31 18.19 -1.56
C PRO A 20 -4.25 17.78 -2.69
N LYS A 21 -3.72 17.32 -3.83
CA LYS A 21 -4.46 16.78 -4.98
C LYS A 21 -4.42 15.24 -5.05
N GLY A 22 -4.06 14.58 -3.96
CA GLY A 22 -4.09 13.13 -3.84
C GLY A 22 -5.47 12.55 -4.18
N ARG A 23 -5.47 11.41 -4.87
CA ARG A 23 -6.67 10.70 -5.30
C ARG A 23 -7.24 9.85 -4.17
N ASN A 24 -8.54 9.56 -4.28
CA ASN A 24 -9.19 8.59 -3.41
C ASN A 24 -8.74 7.18 -3.79
N VAL A 25 -8.46 6.38 -2.77
CA VAL A 25 -8.22 4.95 -2.88
C VAL A 25 -9.39 4.22 -2.24
N ILE A 26 -9.87 3.18 -2.91
CA ILE A 26 -10.94 2.31 -2.42
C ILE A 26 -10.29 1.05 -1.88
N LEU A 27 -10.51 0.76 -0.61
CA LEU A 27 -10.03 -0.42 0.09
C LEU A 27 -11.21 -1.38 0.30
N GLN A 28 -11.06 -2.62 -0.18
CA GLN A 28 -12.09 -3.64 -0.11
C GLN A 28 -11.53 -4.91 0.54
N GLU A 29 -12.00 -5.21 1.75
CA GLU A 29 -11.68 -6.46 2.45
C GLU A 29 -12.80 -7.48 2.22
N LYS A 30 -12.46 -8.76 2.18
CA LYS A 30 -13.46 -9.82 1.97
C LYS A 30 -14.50 -9.81 3.10
N GLY A 31 -15.76 -9.60 2.74
CA GLY A 31 -16.88 -9.62 3.71
C GLY A 31 -17.13 -8.32 4.47
N LYS A 32 -16.37 -7.24 4.20
CA LYS A 32 -16.62 -5.91 4.79
C LYS A 32 -17.09 -4.91 3.73
N ARG A 33 -17.62 -3.78 4.18
CA ARG A 33 -17.98 -2.67 3.28
C ARG A 33 -16.71 -2.01 2.73
N PRO A 34 -16.71 -1.55 1.47
CA PRO A 34 -15.60 -0.79 0.93
C PRO A 34 -15.40 0.50 1.72
N ILE A 35 -14.14 0.85 1.97
CA ILE A 35 -13.74 2.08 2.64
C ILE A 35 -13.04 2.96 1.61
N ILE A 36 -13.43 4.23 1.54
CA ILE A 36 -12.78 5.22 0.68
C ILE A 36 -11.85 6.06 1.57
N THR A 37 -10.57 6.13 1.21
CA THR A 37 -9.57 6.90 1.97
C THR A 37 -8.64 7.68 1.04
N LYS A 38 -8.09 8.78 1.55
CA LYS A 38 -6.95 9.51 0.96
C LYS A 38 -5.70 9.40 1.82
N ASP A 39 -5.76 8.67 2.93
CA ASP A 39 -4.62 8.52 3.82
C ASP A 39 -3.68 7.42 3.31
N GLY A 40 -2.50 7.84 2.84
CA GLY A 40 -1.46 6.95 2.34
C GLY A 40 -0.95 5.95 3.38
N VAL A 41 -0.99 6.29 4.67
CA VAL A 41 -0.59 5.38 5.76
C VAL A 41 -1.58 4.22 5.87
N THR A 42 -2.89 4.53 5.85
CA THR A 42 -3.94 3.51 5.81
C THR A 42 -3.85 2.63 4.55
N VAL A 43 -3.58 3.22 3.38
CA VAL A 43 -3.37 2.46 2.13
C VAL A 43 -2.17 1.53 2.26
N ALA A 44 -1.04 2.00 2.77
CA ALA A 44 0.16 1.18 2.95
C ALA A 44 -0.11 -0.03 3.87
N LYS A 45 -0.85 0.16 4.96
CA LYS A 45 -1.22 -0.91 5.89
C LYS A 45 -2.13 -1.96 5.25
N PHE A 46 -2.97 -1.57 4.29
CA PHE A 46 -3.92 -2.47 3.62
C PHE A 46 -3.27 -3.37 2.55
N VAL A 47 -2.12 -2.98 1.99
CA VAL A 47 -1.46 -3.75 0.93
C VAL A 47 -0.75 -4.97 1.53
N GLU A 48 -1.17 -6.17 1.16
CA GLU A 48 -0.51 -7.44 1.51
C GLU A 48 -0.14 -8.20 0.24
N PHE A 49 0.95 -8.96 0.30
CA PHE A 49 1.45 -9.76 -0.82
C PHE A 49 1.54 -11.23 -0.40
N ASP A 50 1.04 -12.14 -1.24
CA ASP A 50 1.16 -13.59 -1.01
C ASP A 50 2.61 -14.08 -1.13
N ASP A 51 3.41 -13.44 -2.00
CA ASP A 51 4.83 -13.79 -2.17
C ASP A 51 5.67 -13.23 -1.03
N HIS A 52 6.39 -14.12 -0.35
CA HIS A 52 7.20 -13.77 0.82
C HIS A 52 8.28 -12.73 0.52
N PHE A 53 8.92 -12.78 -0.65
CA PHE A 53 9.98 -11.81 -1.01
C PHE A 53 9.39 -10.43 -1.33
N MET A 54 8.24 -10.38 -2.00
CA MET A 54 7.52 -9.13 -2.23
C MET A 54 7.06 -8.51 -0.90
N ASN A 55 6.46 -9.33 -0.02
CA ASN A 55 6.01 -8.87 1.28
C ASN A 55 7.18 -8.37 2.11
N ALA A 56 8.29 -9.11 2.19
CA ALA A 56 9.49 -8.68 2.92
C ALA A 56 9.99 -7.30 2.46
N GLY A 57 10.08 -7.07 1.14
CA GLY A 57 10.47 -5.76 0.58
C GLY A 57 9.49 -4.65 0.96
N ALA A 58 8.19 -4.92 0.85
CA ALA A 58 7.16 -3.97 1.22
C ALA A 58 7.17 -3.63 2.72
N GLN A 59 7.37 -4.62 3.60
CA GLN A 59 7.41 -4.42 5.05
C GLN A 59 8.58 -3.53 5.47
N VAL A 60 9.77 -3.69 4.86
CA VAL A 60 10.93 -2.81 5.12
C VAL A 60 10.58 -1.34 4.87
N ILE A 61 9.89 -1.05 3.77
CA ILE A 61 9.49 0.33 3.43
C ILE A 61 8.38 0.84 4.36
N LYS A 62 7.43 -0.01 4.75
CA LYS A 62 6.40 0.36 5.72
C LYS A 62 7.01 0.76 7.07
N GLN A 63 7.99 0.00 7.55
CA GLN A 63 8.70 0.31 8.81
C GLN A 63 9.57 1.55 8.70
N ALA A 64 10.15 1.84 7.54
CA ALA A 64 10.94 3.06 7.33
C ALA A 64 10.08 4.34 7.27
N ALA A 65 8.77 4.21 7.07
CA ALA A 65 7.82 5.31 6.97
C ALA A 65 7.05 5.58 8.28
N GLU A 66 7.25 4.76 9.31
CA GLU A 66 6.85 5.04 10.71
C GLU A 66 7.84 6.01 11.38
#